data_AF-A0A2D6BLA5-F1
#
_entry.id   AF-A0A2D6BLA5-F1
#
_cell.length_a   1.000
_cell.length_b   1.000
_cell.length_c   1.000
_cell.angle_alpha   90.00
_cell.angle_beta   90.00
_cell.angle_gamma   90.00
#
_symmetry.space_group_name_H-M   'P 1'
#
loop_
_entity.id
_entity.type
_entity.pdbx_description
1 polymer ?
#
loop_
_entity_poly.entity_id
_entity_poly.type
_entity_poly.pdbx_seq_one_letter_code
_entity_poly.pdbx_strand_id
1 'polypeptide(L)'
;MHAVLETILPREASNEYRGGLVPFYGFCLVAAVMLFRSTVHFLKDDSGVNSIASIILFEGSPDPNNLIYLFSSIGGVEQLLFVMVYGVVLWRYRNLIPLMFAFLVVESCFGFVVGALHPLDPVYYEHTPPGKLGAVPKLLFAVGMLALSVRNSNSNRQG
;
A
#
# COMPACT_ATOMS: atom_id res chain seq x y z
N MET A 1 4.14 -1.95 26.59
CA MET A 1 4.92 -1.38 25.47
C MET A 1 5.80 -2.44 24.79
N HIS A 2 6.60 -3.21 25.53
CA HIS A 2 7.42 -4.30 24.97
C HIS A 2 6.65 -5.30 24.08
N ALA A 3 5.49 -5.80 24.52
CA ALA A 3 4.72 -6.78 23.76
C ALA A 3 4.16 -6.25 22.43
N VAL A 4 3.86 -4.95 22.33
CA VAL A 4 3.38 -4.33 21.08
C VAL A 4 4.55 -4.22 20.09
N LEU A 5 5.69 -3.71 20.55
CA LEU A 5 6.89 -3.60 19.73
C LEU A 5 7.34 -4.97 19.20
N GLU A 6 7.38 -6.00 20.05
CA GLU A 6 7.73 -7.36 19.63
C GLU A 6 6.71 -8.00 18.67
N THR A 7 5.47 -7.47 18.58
CA THR A 7 4.51 -7.90 17.55
C THR A 7 4.74 -7.16 16.23
N ILE A 8 5.01 -5.86 16.28
CA ILE A 8 5.16 -5.03 15.08
C ILE A 8 6.54 -5.21 14.45
N LEU A 9 7.58 -5.25 15.27
CA LEU A 9 8.98 -5.37 14.87
C LEU A 9 9.64 -6.47 15.72
N PRO A 10 9.37 -7.76 15.41
CA PRO A 10 9.94 -8.87 16.15
C PRO A 10 11.47 -8.93 15.96
N ARG A 11 12.18 -9.44 16.97
CA ARG A 11 13.64 -9.63 16.90
C ARG A 11 14.08 -10.64 15.83
N GLU A 12 13.25 -11.64 15.55
CA GLU A 12 13.53 -12.70 14.61
C GLU A 12 12.40 -12.80 13.57
N ALA A 13 12.76 -12.86 12.29
CA ALA A 13 11.81 -13.17 11.22
C ALA A 13 11.53 -14.67 11.21
N SER A 14 10.27 -15.07 11.40
CA SER A 14 9.87 -16.46 11.49
C SER A 14 8.47 -16.69 10.91
N ASN A 15 8.09 -17.95 10.74
CA ASN A 15 6.76 -18.28 10.25
C ASN A 15 5.71 -18.41 11.38
N GLU A 16 6.12 -18.19 12.64
CA GLU A 16 5.28 -18.32 13.83
C GLU A 16 4.36 -17.11 14.01
N TYR A 17 3.29 -17.10 13.24
CA TYR A 17 2.35 -15.99 13.20
C TYR A 17 1.26 -16.09 14.27
N ARG A 18 1.15 -15.06 15.12
CA ARG A 18 0.18 -15.00 16.23
C ARG A 18 -0.89 -13.91 16.07
N GLY A 19 -0.89 -13.18 14.95
CA GLY A 19 -1.81 -12.04 14.70
C GLY A 19 -3.25 -12.42 14.34
N GLY A 20 -3.56 -13.72 14.21
CA GLY A 20 -4.90 -14.23 13.92
C GLY A 20 -5.29 -14.19 12.44
N LEU A 21 -6.35 -14.94 12.10
CA LEU A 21 -6.75 -15.20 10.71
C LEU A 21 -7.27 -13.96 9.98
N VAL A 22 -7.99 -13.08 10.67
CA VAL A 22 -8.58 -11.88 10.02
C VAL A 22 -7.48 -10.95 9.47
N PRO A 23 -6.45 -10.53 10.25
CA PRO A 23 -5.36 -9.74 9.68
C PRO A 23 -4.52 -10.50 8.65
N PHE A 24 -4.42 -11.84 8.75
CA PHE A 24 -3.73 -12.64 7.74
C PHE A 24 -4.42 -12.54 6.37
N TYR A 25 -5.72 -12.83 6.29
CA TYR A 25 -6.47 -12.71 5.05
C TYR A 25 -6.61 -11.26 4.58
N GLY A 26 -6.69 -10.31 5.51
CA GLY A 26 -6.61 -8.89 5.20
C GLY A 26 -5.30 -8.54 4.48
N PHE A 27 -4.18 -9.14 4.89
CA PHE A 27 -2.90 -8.92 4.23
C PHE A 27 -2.81 -9.61 2.87
N CYS A 28 -3.39 -10.81 2.70
CA CYS A 28 -3.54 -11.43 1.39
C CYS A 28 -4.31 -10.54 0.40
N LEU A 29 -5.38 -9.87 0.86
CA LEU A 29 -6.14 -8.92 0.05
C LEU A 29 -5.28 -7.70 -0.33
N VAL A 30 -4.53 -7.14 0.62
CA VAL A 30 -3.59 -6.04 0.35
C VAL A 30 -2.56 -6.45 -0.71
N ALA A 31 -1.97 -7.65 -0.58
CA ALA A 31 -1.00 -8.15 -1.54
C ALA A 31 -1.60 -8.30 -2.95
N ALA A 32 -2.82 -8.83 -3.07
CA ALA A 32 -3.50 -8.97 -4.36
C ALA A 32 -3.82 -7.61 -5.01
N VAL A 33 -4.33 -6.65 -4.23
CA VAL A 33 -4.61 -5.29 -4.72
C VAL A 33 -3.33 -4.58 -5.14
N MET A 34 -2.26 -4.70 -4.36
CA MET A 34 -0.97 -4.08 -4.67
C MET A 34 -0.32 -4.73 -5.89
N LEU A 35 -0.45 -6.04 -6.07
CA LEU A 35 -0.01 -6.72 -7.30
C LEU A 35 -0.71 -6.12 -8.52
N PHE A 36 -2.05 -6.06 -8.51
CA PHE A 36 -2.81 -5.44 -9.60
C PHE A 36 -2.36 -4.00 -9.87
N ARG A 37 -2.32 -3.15 -8.84
CA ARG A 37 -1.91 -1.74 -8.96
C ARG A 37 -0.51 -1.59 -9.52
N SER A 38 0.45 -2.36 -9.01
CA SER A 38 1.85 -2.31 -9.47
C SER A 38 1.98 -2.69 -10.93
N THR A 39 1.28 -3.73 -11.40
CA THR A 39 1.30 -4.13 -12.81
C THR A 39 0.66 -3.09 -13.72
N VAL A 40 -0.45 -2.45 -13.29
CA VAL A 40 -1.07 -1.36 -14.04
C VAL A 40 -0.13 -0.17 -14.17
N HIS A 41 0.45 0.28 -13.05
CA HIS A 41 1.34 1.43 -13.06
C HIS A 41 2.63 1.15 -13.84
N PHE A 42 3.16 -0.06 -13.76
CA PHE A 42 4.38 -0.42 -14.48
C PHE A 42 4.16 -0.64 -15.98
N LEU A 43 3.15 -1.41 -16.37
CA LEU A 43 3.07 -2.00 -17.71
C LEU A 43 2.06 -1.33 -18.65
N LYS A 44 1.09 -0.57 -18.15
CA LYS A 44 0.10 0.08 -19.02
C LYS A 44 0.75 1.25 -19.77
N ASP A 45 0.35 1.48 -21.03
CA ASP A 45 0.92 2.52 -21.89
C ASP A 45 0.88 3.94 -21.29
N ASP A 46 -0.17 4.26 -20.53
CA ASP A 46 -0.32 5.53 -19.80
C ASP A 46 0.06 5.40 -18.31
N SER A 47 0.62 4.28 -17.88
CA SER A 47 0.88 3.89 -16.47
C SER A 47 -0.34 4.03 -15.55
N GLY A 48 -1.56 3.98 -16.09
CA GLY A 48 -2.81 4.20 -15.37
C GLY A 48 -3.10 5.66 -14.99
N VAL A 49 -2.30 6.63 -15.44
CA VAL A 49 -2.46 8.06 -15.14
C VAL A 49 -3.80 8.58 -15.68
N ASN A 50 -4.10 8.34 -16.96
CA ASN A 50 -5.35 8.81 -17.54
C ASN A 50 -6.47 7.79 -17.33
N SER A 51 -6.24 6.52 -17.66
CA SER A 51 -7.33 5.53 -17.67
C SER A 51 -7.81 5.09 -16.28
N ILE A 52 -7.01 5.26 -15.22
CA ILE A 52 -7.36 4.83 -13.85
C ILE A 52 -7.42 6.02 -12.90
N ALA A 53 -6.40 6.88 -12.91
CA ALA A 53 -6.39 8.08 -12.07
C ALA A 53 -7.15 9.26 -12.71
N SER A 54 -7.73 9.08 -13.90
CA SER A 54 -8.58 10.07 -14.57
C SER A 54 -7.91 11.44 -14.72
N ILE A 55 -6.58 11.48 -14.75
CA ILE A 55 -5.83 12.72 -14.99
C ILE A 55 -6.00 13.08 -16.48
N ILE A 56 -6.27 14.34 -16.77
CA ILE A 56 -6.45 14.81 -18.15
C ILE A 56 -5.18 14.63 -19.00
N LEU A 57 -5.34 14.61 -20.32
CA LEU A 57 -4.19 14.73 -21.22
C LEU A 57 -3.72 16.18 -21.29
N PHE A 58 -2.41 16.38 -21.17
CA PHE A 58 -1.80 17.71 -21.32
C PHE A 58 -1.35 17.94 -22.76
N GLU A 59 -1.65 19.11 -23.31
CA GLU A 59 -1.11 19.51 -24.62
C GLU A 59 0.28 20.13 -24.46
N GLY A 60 1.21 19.82 -25.38
CA GLY A 60 2.55 20.39 -25.37
C GLY A 60 3.50 19.74 -26.38
N SER A 61 4.64 20.40 -26.64
CA SER A 61 5.73 19.87 -27.45
C SER A 61 7.09 20.11 -26.77
N PRO A 62 7.85 19.06 -26.40
CA PRO A 62 7.51 17.65 -26.52
C PRO A 62 6.28 17.24 -25.69
N ASP A 63 5.66 16.10 -26.01
CA ASP A 63 4.47 15.59 -25.32
C ASP A 63 4.74 15.43 -23.81
N PRO A 64 4.10 16.22 -22.93
CA PRO A 64 4.33 16.17 -21.49
C PRO A 64 3.89 14.84 -20.87
N ASN A 65 2.90 14.17 -21.46
CA ASN A 65 2.31 12.97 -20.88
C ASN A 65 3.31 11.81 -20.85
N ASN A 66 4.16 11.69 -21.87
CA ASN A 66 5.22 10.68 -21.88
C ASN A 66 6.17 10.79 -20.68
N LEU A 67 6.50 12.02 -20.25
CA LEU A 67 7.32 12.25 -19.06
C LEU A 67 6.57 11.86 -17.78
N ILE A 68 5.28 12.20 -17.69
CA ILE A 68 4.42 11.83 -16.55
C ILE A 68 4.31 10.31 -16.44
N TYR A 69 4.10 9.61 -17.57
CA TYR A 69 4.01 8.16 -17.61
C TYR A 69 5.32 7.49 -17.19
N LEU A 70 6.47 8.05 -17.59
CA LEU A 70 7.77 7.55 -17.14
C LEU A 70 7.88 7.57 -15.61
N PHE A 71 7.61 8.71 -14.97
CA PHE A 71 7.70 8.82 -13.52
C PHE A 71 6.67 7.95 -12.79
N SER A 72 5.44 7.88 -13.31
CA SER A 72 4.41 7.00 -12.75
C SER A 72 4.77 5.51 -12.91
N SER A 73 5.38 5.12 -14.02
CA SER A 73 5.84 3.74 -14.27
C SER A 73 6.99 3.34 -13.35
N ILE A 74 7.92 4.26 -13.05
CA ILE A 74 8.94 4.05 -12.00
C ILE A 74 8.26 3.76 -10.66
N GLY A 75 7.21 4.51 -10.31
CA GLY A 75 6.40 4.23 -9.12
C GLY A 75 5.74 2.84 -9.14
N GLY A 76 5.31 2.36 -10.31
CA GLY A 76 4.81 1.00 -10.51
C GLY A 76 5.86 -0.09 -10.25
N VAL A 77 7.11 0.13 -10.68
CA VAL A 77 8.24 -0.78 -10.42
C VAL A 77 8.53 -0.87 -8.92
N GLU A 78 8.60 0.27 -8.23
CA GLU A 78 8.80 0.30 -6.77
C GLU A 78 7.67 -0.44 -6.04
N GLN A 79 6.41 -0.25 -6.45
CA GLN A 79 5.28 -1.01 -5.90
C GLN A 79 5.42 -2.52 -6.14
N LEU A 80 5.91 -2.93 -7.32
CA LEU A 80 6.10 -4.35 -7.64
C LEU A 80 7.17 -4.97 -6.74
N LEU A 81 8.25 -4.24 -6.41
CA LEU A 81 9.25 -4.69 -5.43
C LEU A 81 8.62 -4.91 -4.04
N PHE A 82 7.76 -4.00 -3.57
CA PHE A 82 7.02 -4.22 -2.32
C PHE A 82 6.10 -5.44 -2.37
N VAL A 83 5.48 -5.71 -3.51
CA VAL A 83 4.66 -6.92 -3.70
C VAL A 83 5.51 -8.19 -3.59
N MET A 84 6.75 -8.19 -4.12
CA MET A 84 7.67 -9.31 -3.91
C MET A 84 7.99 -9.50 -2.43
N VAL A 85 8.23 -8.42 -1.68
CA VAL A 85 8.42 -8.48 -0.22
C VAL A 85 7.19 -9.07 0.48
N TYR A 86 5.98 -8.65 0.08
CA TYR A 86 4.74 -9.23 0.61
C TYR A 86 4.64 -10.73 0.34
N GLY A 87 5.03 -11.18 -0.85
CA GLY A 87 5.11 -12.60 -1.19
C GLY A 87 6.04 -13.37 -0.27
N VAL A 88 7.24 -12.83 -0.01
CA VAL A 88 8.21 -13.44 0.93
C VAL A 88 7.65 -13.49 2.36
N VAL A 89 6.98 -12.44 2.82
CA VAL A 89 6.32 -12.39 4.15
C VAL A 89 5.22 -13.45 4.25
N LEU A 90 4.34 -13.55 3.24
CA LEU A 90 3.25 -14.54 3.21
C LEU A 90 3.77 -15.98 3.15
N TRP A 91 4.89 -16.20 2.47
CA TRP A 91 5.47 -17.52 2.30
C TRP A 91 6.27 -17.98 3.53
N ARG A 92 7.17 -17.14 4.05
CA ARG A 92 8.24 -17.59 4.97
C ARG A 92 8.36 -16.84 6.29
N TYR A 93 7.86 -15.61 6.36
CA TYR A 93 8.03 -14.71 7.51
C TYR A 93 6.72 -14.09 7.97
N ARG A 94 5.68 -14.91 8.14
CA ARG A 94 4.33 -14.44 8.46
C ARG A 94 4.25 -13.64 9.75
N ASN A 95 5.20 -13.81 10.68
CA ASN A 95 5.26 -12.98 11.88
C ASN A 95 5.56 -11.49 11.59
N LEU A 96 5.95 -11.12 10.37
CA LEU A 96 6.14 -9.74 9.88
C LEU A 96 4.87 -9.10 9.29
N ILE A 97 3.75 -9.83 9.18
CA ILE A 97 2.48 -9.25 8.71
C ILE A 97 2.07 -7.97 9.49
N PRO A 98 2.21 -7.89 10.83
CA PRO A 98 1.92 -6.66 11.56
C PRO A 98 2.83 -5.50 11.13
N LEU A 99 4.12 -5.76 10.83
CA LEU A 99 5.03 -4.76 10.30
C LEU A 99 4.54 -4.22 8.96
N MET A 100 4.03 -5.08 8.08
CA MET A 100 3.53 -4.68 6.76
C MET A 100 2.30 -3.76 6.89
N PHE A 101 1.40 -4.03 7.83
CA PHE A 101 0.31 -3.09 8.13
C PHE A 101 0.81 -1.77 8.72
N ALA A 102 1.85 -1.78 9.56
CA ALA A 102 2.47 -0.55 10.06
C ALA A 102 3.07 0.29 8.92
N PHE A 103 3.77 -0.33 7.97
CA PHE A 103 4.25 0.36 6.77
C PHE A 103 3.12 0.90 5.90
N LEU A 104 2.01 0.15 5.75
CA LEU A 104 0.83 0.64 5.03
C LEU A 104 0.18 1.86 5.70
N VAL A 105 0.18 1.93 7.03
CA VAL A 105 -0.24 3.12 7.78
C VAL A 105 0.69 4.30 7.49
N VAL A 106 2.01 4.10 7.57
CA VAL A 106 3.01 5.14 7.29
C VAL A 106 2.90 5.64 5.84
N GLU A 107 2.81 4.73 4.87
CA GLU A 107 2.63 5.05 3.46
C GLU A 107 1.33 5.84 3.21
N SER A 108 0.24 5.48 3.89
CA SER A 108 -1.02 6.24 3.83
C SER A 108 -0.86 7.66 4.40
N CYS A 109 -0.18 7.82 5.54
CA CYS A 109 0.12 9.12 6.12
C CYS A 109 0.99 9.98 5.19
N PHE A 110 2.04 9.41 4.61
CA PHE A 110 2.87 10.11 3.64
C PHE A 110 2.11 10.45 2.36
N GLY A 111 1.13 9.64 1.94
CA GLY A 111 0.21 10.00 0.86
C GLY A 111 -0.54 11.31 1.11
N PHE A 112 -0.99 11.56 2.34
CA PHE A 112 -1.61 12.84 2.70
C PHE A 112 -0.59 13.99 2.68
N VAL A 113 0.65 13.75 3.12
CA VAL A 113 1.73 14.75 3.04
C VAL A 113 2.03 15.11 1.59
N VAL A 114 2.15 14.13 0.69
CA VAL A 114 2.35 14.36 -0.75
C VAL A 114 1.21 15.19 -1.32
N GLY A 115 -0.05 14.87 -0.99
CA GLY A 115 -1.21 15.64 -1.45
C GLY A 115 -1.25 17.08 -0.91
N ALA A 116 -0.62 17.35 0.24
CA ALA A 116 -0.49 18.70 0.79
C ALA A 116 0.67 19.49 0.15
N LEU A 117 1.77 18.81 -0.17
CA LEU A 117 2.95 19.43 -0.83
C LEU A 117 2.71 19.68 -2.32
N HIS A 118 1.96 18.79 -2.98
CA HIS A 118 1.67 18.83 -4.41
C HIS A 118 0.16 18.70 -4.64
N PRO A 119 -0.64 19.70 -4.26
CA PRO A 119 -2.07 19.65 -4.41
C PRO A 119 -2.45 19.66 -5.90
N LEU A 120 -3.37 18.75 -6.27
CA LEU A 120 -3.98 18.72 -7.59
C LEU A 120 -5.45 19.11 -7.46
N ASP A 121 -5.78 20.26 -8.04
CA ASP A 121 -7.14 20.77 -8.14
C ASP A 121 -8.03 19.93 -9.07
N PRO A 122 -9.37 20.04 -8.97
CA PRO A 122 -10.29 19.28 -9.83
C PRO A 122 -10.05 19.46 -11.33
N VAL A 123 -9.44 20.57 -11.77
CA VAL A 123 -9.12 20.83 -13.18
C VAL A 123 -8.16 19.80 -13.79
N TYR A 124 -7.36 19.12 -12.96
CA TYR A 124 -6.44 18.08 -13.43
C TYR A 124 -7.12 16.73 -13.67
N TYR A 125 -8.41 16.60 -13.38
CA TYR A 125 -9.12 15.33 -13.42
C TYR A 125 -10.40 15.40 -14.26
N GLU A 126 -10.67 14.36 -15.03
CA GLU A 126 -11.99 14.17 -15.67
C GLU A 126 -13.06 13.85 -14.62
N HIS A 127 -12.72 12.96 -13.69
CA HIS A 127 -13.57 12.51 -12.59
C HIS A 127 -12.75 12.24 -11.33
N THR A 128 -13.40 12.06 -10.17
CA THR A 128 -12.66 11.80 -8.93
C THR A 128 -11.94 10.44 -9.00
N PRO A 129 -10.60 10.38 -8.85
CA PRO A 129 -9.87 9.13 -8.99
C PRO A 129 -10.19 8.14 -7.87
N PRO A 130 -10.20 6.83 -8.15
CA PRO A 130 -10.38 5.79 -7.13
C PRO A 130 -9.36 5.89 -5.99
N GLY A 131 -8.12 6.28 -6.30
CA GLY A 131 -7.06 6.47 -5.30
C GLY A 131 -7.39 7.55 -4.26
N LYS A 132 -8.06 8.63 -4.65
CA LYS A 132 -8.49 9.71 -3.74
C LYS A 132 -9.63 9.26 -2.85
N LEU A 133 -10.61 8.54 -3.40
CA LEU A 133 -11.72 7.97 -2.64
C LEU A 133 -11.25 6.89 -1.67
N GLY A 134 -10.27 6.08 -2.07
CA GLY A 134 -9.73 4.96 -1.29
C GLY A 134 -8.74 5.34 -0.20
N ALA A 135 -8.24 6.59 -0.16
CA ALA A 135 -7.16 6.98 0.76
C ALA A 135 -7.51 6.80 2.25
N VAL A 136 -8.64 7.36 2.69
CA VAL A 136 -9.10 7.24 4.08
C VAL A 136 -9.56 5.81 4.41
N PRO A 137 -10.37 5.12 3.57
CA PRO A 137 -10.69 3.71 3.79
C PRO A 137 -9.46 2.81 3.92
N LYS A 138 -8.43 3.00 3.09
CA LYS A 138 -7.16 2.25 3.14
C LYS A 138 -6.46 2.45 4.49
N LEU A 139 -6.35 3.70 4.96
CA LEU A 139 -5.74 4.00 6.25
C LEU A 139 -6.51 3.35 7.40
N LEU A 140 -7.83 3.49 7.43
CA LEU A 140 -8.67 2.90 8.48
C LEU A 140 -8.58 1.38 8.50
N PHE A 141 -8.59 0.76 7.32
CA PHE A 141 -8.38 -0.67 7.16
C PHE A 141 -7.02 -1.11 7.72
N ALA A 142 -5.93 -0.42 7.34
CA ALA A 142 -4.58 -0.73 7.80
C ALA A 142 -4.43 -0.62 9.32
N VAL A 143 -4.95 0.48 9.91
CA VAL A 143 -4.97 0.68 11.37
C VAL A 143 -5.78 -0.40 12.06
N GLY A 144 -6.97 -0.73 11.54
CA GLY A 144 -7.83 -1.78 12.08
C GLY A 144 -7.16 -3.15 12.07
N MET A 145 -6.56 -3.54 10.95
CA MET A 145 -5.83 -4.81 10.84
C MET A 145 -4.61 -4.87 11.75
N LEU A 146 -3.85 -3.78 11.86
CA LEU A 146 -2.72 -3.68 12.79
C LEU A 146 -3.17 -3.84 14.25
N ALA A 147 -4.22 -3.11 14.66
CA ALA A 147 -4.76 -3.17 16.00
C ALA A 147 -5.27 -4.59 16.34
N LEU A 148 -5.98 -5.24 15.42
CA LEU A 148 -6.43 -6.62 15.56
C LEU A 148 -5.25 -7.59 15.69
N SER A 149 -4.20 -7.39 14.89
CA SER A 149 -3.01 -8.24 14.90
C SER A 149 -2.26 -8.16 16.24
N VAL A 150 -2.13 -6.95 16.79
CA VAL A 150 -1.58 -6.72 18.14
C VAL A 150 -2.45 -7.35 19.22
N ARG A 151 -3.78 -7.16 19.16
CA ARG A 151 -4.71 -7.73 20.13
C ARG A 151 -4.66 -9.25 20.17
N ASN A 152 -4.71 -9.89 19.00
CA ASN A 152 -4.67 -11.35 18.87
C ASN A 152 -3.32 -11.91 19.34
N SER A 153 -2.22 -11.26 18.97
CA SER A 153 -0.87 -11.70 19.39
C SER A 153 -0.69 -11.64 20.91
N ASN A 154 -1.28 -10.65 21.58
CA ASN A 154 -1.23 -10.56 23.04
C ASN A 154 -2.07 -11.65 23.71
N SER A 155 -3.27 -11.94 23.19
CA SER A 155 -4.11 -13.05 23.69
C SER A 155 -3.40 -14.40 23.57
N ASN A 156 -2.77 -14.67 22.42
CA ASN A 156 -2.08 -15.93 22.13
C ASN A 156 -0.73 -16.08 22.83
N ARG A 157 -0.25 -15.07 23.57
CA ARG A 157 0.96 -15.17 24.41
C ARG A 157 0.64 -15.54 25.86
N GLN A 158 -0.62 -15.36 26.28
CA GLN A 158 -1.05 -15.55 27.67
C GLN A 158 -1.77 -16.88 27.90
N GLY A 159 -2.23 -17.55 26.83
CA GLY A 159 -2.72 -18.93 26.85
C GLY A 159 -1.65 -19.89 26.37
#